data_AF-A0A2J9VKJ0-F1
#
_entry.id   AF-A0A2J9VKJ0-F1
#
_cell.length_a   1.000
_cell.length_b   1.000
_cell.length_c   1.000
_cell.angle_alpha   90.00
_cell.angle_beta   90.00
_cell.angle_gamma   90.00
#
_symmetry.space_group_name_H-M   'P 1'
#
loop_
_entity.id
_entity.type
_entity.pdbx_description
1 polymer ?
#
loop_
_entity_poly.entity_id
_entity_poly.type
_entity_poly.pdbx_seq_one_letter_code
_entity_poly.pdbx_strand_id
1 'polypeptide(L)' 'MNPPFNEESQMLIDYVKRFGKKTQEQAIEHLDRYCGDWRNTPIPQARQIESIASDEKEWEE' A
#
# COMPACT_ATOMS: atom_id res chain seq x y z
N MET A 1 -7.53 -16.29 -19.70
CA MET A 1 -7.25 -16.58 -18.28
C MET A 1 -7.44 -15.28 -17.53
N ASN A 2 -8.43 -15.21 -16.63
CA ASN A 2 -8.53 -14.07 -15.72
C ASN A 2 -7.42 -14.21 -14.68
N PRO A 3 -6.59 -13.18 -14.45
CA PRO A 3 -5.59 -13.25 -13.40
C PRO A 3 -6.30 -13.46 -12.05
N PRO A 4 -5.72 -14.26 -11.14
CA PRO A 4 -6.32 -14.54 -9.84
C PRO A 4 -6.40 -13.30 -8.93
N PHE A 5 -5.77 -12.20 -9.32
CA PHE A 5 -5.70 -10.93 -8.60
C PHE A 5 -6.02 -9.77 -9.55
N ASN A 6 -6.67 -8.72 -9.03
CA ASN A 6 -6.79 -7.45 -9.76
C ASN A 6 -5.42 -6.75 -9.84
N GLU A 7 -5.28 -5.77 -10.75
CA GLU A 7 -4.02 -5.05 -10.99
C GLU A 7 -3.48 -4.38 -9.71
N GLU A 8 -4.39 -3.90 -8.86
CA GLU A 8 -4.10 -3.29 -7.57
C GLU A 8 -3.50 -4.27 -6.56
N SER A 9 -4.09 -5.45 -6.41
CA SER A 9 -3.54 -6.52 -5.58
C SER A 9 -2.17 -6.96 -6.08
N GLN A 10 -1.95 -6.97 -7.39
CA GLN A 10 -0.66 -7.32 -7.98
C GLN A 10 0.43 -6.32 -7.62
N MET A 11 0.11 -5.01 -7.65
CA MET A 11 1.02 -3.94 -7.22
C MET A 11 1.38 -4.03 -5.72
N LEU A 12 0.40 -4.35 -4.86
CA LEU A 12 0.64 -4.59 -3.43
C LEU A 12 1.57 -5.78 -3.19
N ILE A 13 1.34 -6.90 -3.88
CA ILE A 13 2.21 -8.08 -3.82
C ILE A 13 3.63 -7.72 -4.26
N ASP A 14 3.80 -7.00 -5.36
CA ASP A 14 5.14 -6.60 -5.84
C ASP A 14 5.83 -5.60 -4.91
N TYR A 15 5.09 -4.70 -4.27
CA TYR A 15 5.62 -3.81 -3.24
C TYR A 15 6.18 -4.63 -2.06
N VAL A 16 5.38 -5.56 -1.50
CA VAL A 16 5.82 -6.40 -0.38
C VAL A 16 6.97 -7.32 -0.77
N LYS A 17 6.99 -7.85 -2.00
CA LYS A 17 8.14 -8.61 -2.52
C LYS A 17 9.41 -7.76 -2.56
N ARG A 18 9.33 -6.55 -3.13
CA ARG A 18 10.47 -5.64 -3.33
C ARG A 18 11.07 -5.14 -2.02
N PHE A 19 10.23 -4.70 -1.08
CA PHE A 19 10.69 -4.13 0.19
C PHE A 19 10.86 -5.17 1.30
N GLY A 20 10.06 -6.24 1.27
CA GLY A 20 10.08 -7.31 2.26
C GLY A 20 11.04 -8.47 1.98
N LYS A 21 11.72 -8.47 0.80
CA LYS A 21 12.55 -9.58 0.28
C LYS A 21 11.85 -10.94 0.39
N LYS A 22 10.56 -10.97 0.07
CA LYS A 22 9.68 -12.13 0.20
C LYS A 22 9.39 -12.75 -1.16
N THR A 23 9.18 -14.07 -1.19
CA THR A 23 8.59 -14.73 -2.36
C THR A 23 7.13 -14.30 -2.54
N GLN A 24 6.55 -14.61 -3.70
CA GLN A 24 5.15 -14.28 -3.97
C GLN A 24 4.21 -14.88 -2.92
N GLU A 25 4.39 -16.14 -2.56
CA GLU A 25 3.59 -16.82 -1.52
C GLU A 25 3.77 -16.17 -0.15
N GLN A 26 5.02 -15.82 0.23
CA GLN A 26 5.28 -15.14 1.50
C GLN A 26 4.71 -13.71 1.54
N ALA A 27 4.67 -13.02 0.39
CA ALA A 27 4.05 -11.70 0.29
C ALA A 27 2.53 -11.80 0.45
N ILE A 28 1.90 -12.79 -0.17
CA ILE A 28 0.46 -13.09 -0.01
C ILE A 28 0.16 -13.44 1.45
N GLU A 29 0.93 -14.32 2.08
CA GLU A 29 0.73 -14.67 3.51
C GLU A 29 0.91 -13.45 4.42
N HIS A 30 1.90 -12.60 4.12
CA HIS A 30 2.12 -11.36 4.86
C HIS A 30 0.93 -10.40 4.74
N LEU A 31 0.40 -10.23 3.53
CA LEU A 31 -0.78 -9.41 3.30
C LEU A 31 -2.03 -10.03 3.96
N ASP A 32 -2.23 -11.33 3.88
CA ASP A 32 -3.35 -12.01 4.56
C ASP A 32 -3.26 -11.91 6.09
N ARG A 33 -2.05 -11.88 6.66
CA ARG A 33 -1.84 -11.77 8.12
C ARG A 33 -1.96 -10.34 8.64
N TYR A 34 -1.51 -9.34 7.88
CA TYR A 34 -1.34 -7.97 8.38
C TYR A 34 -2.20 -6.92 7.67
N CYS A 35 -2.71 -7.20 6.47
CA CYS A 35 -3.54 -6.28 5.70
C CYS A 35 -4.95 -6.87 5.52
N GLY A 36 -5.91 -6.40 6.32
CA GLY A 36 -7.32 -6.77 6.13
C GLY A 36 -7.83 -6.35 4.75
N ASP A 37 -8.65 -7.20 4.12
CA ASP A 37 -9.27 -7.01 2.80
C ASP A 37 -8.36 -6.47 1.67
N TRP A 38 -7.05 -6.74 1.72
CA TRP A 38 -6.08 -6.24 0.73
C TRP A 38 -6.37 -6.66 -0.72
N ARG A 39 -7.22 -7.69 -0.90
CA ARG A 39 -7.67 -8.21 -2.19
C ARG A 39 -8.76 -7.37 -2.84
N ASN A 40 -9.56 -6.63 -2.06
CA ASN A 40 -10.52 -5.64 -2.58
C ASN A 40 -10.19 -4.21 -2.15
N THR A 41 -9.08 -3.99 -1.45
CA THR A 41 -8.68 -2.65 -1.04
C THR A 41 -8.21 -1.92 -2.29
N PRO A 42 -8.90 -0.84 -2.72
CA PRO A 42 -8.32 0.03 -3.72
C PRO A 42 -6.99 0.50 -3.14
N ILE A 43 -5.89 0.40 -3.89
CA ILE A 43 -4.63 0.98 -3.42
C ILE A 43 -4.99 2.41 -3.05
N PRO A 44 -4.67 2.89 -1.84
CA PRO A 44 -4.78 4.32 -1.59
C PRO A 44 -3.85 4.92 -2.62
N GLN A 45 -4.41 5.37 -3.75
CA GLN A 45 -3.76 6.28 -4.66
C GLN A 45 -3.25 7.31 -3.70
N ALA A 46 -1.94 7.35 -3.50
CA ALA A 46 -1.33 8.32 -2.62
C ALA A 46 -1.98 9.60 -3.07
N ARG A 47 -2.91 10.13 -2.26
CA ARG A 47 -3.48 11.43 -2.54
C ARG A 47 -2.20 12.22 -2.62
N GLN A 48 -1.92 12.78 -3.80
CA GLN A 48 -1.01 13.89 -3.85
C GLN A 48 -1.68 14.85 -2.87
N ILE A 49 -1.24 14.80 -1.62
CA ILE A 49 -1.50 15.85 -0.68
C ILE A 49 -0.68 16.93 -1.38
N GLU A 50 -1.34 17.69 -2.26
CA GLU A 50 -0.87 19.01 -2.58
C GLU A 50 -0.52 19.57 -1.22
N SER A 51 0.78 19.79 -0.99
CA SER A 51 1.26 20.32 0.27
C SER A 51 0.40 21.54 0.55
N ILE A 52 -0.61 21.38 1.40
CA ILE A 52 -1.19 22.51 2.11
C ILE A 52 0.01 23.04 2.83
N ALA A 53 0.50 24.17 2.33
CA ALA A 53 1.59 24.92 2.89
C ALA A 53 1.44 24.80 4.40
N SER A 54 2.47 24.22 5.02
CA SER A 54 2.61 24.20 6.45
C SER A 54 2.57 25.66 6.88
N ASP A 55 1.39 26.15 7.22
CA ASP A 55 1.24 27.34 8.04
C ASP A 55 1.85 26.93 9.36
N GLU A 56 3.15 27.22 9.47
CA GLU A 56 3.94 27.07 10.67
C GLU A 56 3.23 27.89 11.74
N LYS A 57 2.36 27.20 12.49
CA LYS A 57 1.69 27.73 13.66
C LYS A 57 2.81 28.12 14.62
N GLU A 58 3.04 29.43 14.66
CA GLU A 58 3.90 30.16 15.57
C GLU A 58 3.72 29.57 16.98
N TRP A 59 4.77 28.89 17.46
CA TRP A 59 4.82 28.52 18.87
C TRP A 59 5.08 29.81 19.65
N GLU A 60 4.02 30.37 20.23
CA GLU A 60 4.13 31.36 21.31
C GLU A 60 4.88 30.71 22.48
N GLU A 61 6.06 31.25 22.81
CA GLU A 61 6.54 31.37 24.18
C GLU A 61 7.45 32.61 24.35
#